data_AF-A0A949MQ28-F1
#
_entry.id   AF-A0A949MQ28-F1
#
_cell.length_a   1.000
_cell.length_b   1.000
_cell.length_c   1.000
_cell.angle_alpha   90.00
_cell.angle_beta   90.00
_cell.angle_gamma   90.00
#
_symmetry.space_group_name_H-M   'P 1'
#
loop_
_entity.id
_entity.type
_entity.pdbx_description
1 polymer ?
#
loop_
_entity_poly.entity_id
_entity_poly.type
_entity_poly.pdbx_seq_one_letter_code
_entity_poly.pdbx_strand_id
1 'polypeptide(L)'
;MHIMAGRRTGRIKQARFSLAVALTLAIGGNIGAAQAADGQAAKLDKVAQTAFDQGDYKKADMFWSRVLTRLDQIGEKNRRDNDNNNNGNAVDMQTESAFRHLGESALKQKNYESASDFFQKAKALSACAAQDSELDRDCKELSANYRRVDLNDLGPIAKAACDKFHPDKVSVAKTDKGHHIAFTFPDDIIKDVGSKGVNQIGLEKNLAFDLLQGDGGEIILANITGLKVHATVWINIVNSSLKLDEAQRPVALVTGRKFGFTQSVSAPVPDLIYLPVLGIVSQVKSLFEQDQNMAGNGLVPVTRTIEAAPTAAASIDAMLKETAQSASAMDKITDAADHVSDVKQTAPTEPAN
;
A
#
# COMPACT_ATOMS: atom_id res chain seq x y z
N MET A 1 14.60 -20.07 53.11
CA MET A 1 15.96 -19.52 53.23
C MET A 1 16.91 -20.39 52.41
N HIS A 2 17.02 -20.13 51.10
CA HIS A 2 18.08 -20.67 50.25
C HIS A 2 18.31 -19.73 49.07
N ILE A 3 19.60 -19.47 48.84
CA ILE A 3 20.22 -18.50 47.95
C ILE A 3 20.67 -19.25 46.68
N MET A 4 20.63 -18.59 45.51
CA MET A 4 21.55 -18.70 44.33
C MET A 4 20.76 -18.24 43.09
N ALA A 5 20.89 -17.02 42.55
CA ALA A 5 22.02 -16.46 41.79
C ALA A 5 22.37 -17.24 40.50
N GLY A 6 22.08 -16.65 39.34
CA GLY A 6 22.48 -17.19 38.02
C GLY A 6 22.16 -16.26 36.86
N ARG A 7 22.96 -15.19 36.68
CA ARG A 7 22.96 -14.31 35.50
C ARG A 7 23.45 -15.05 34.25
N ARG A 8 22.79 -14.86 33.10
CA ARG A 8 23.44 -14.89 31.77
C ARG A 8 22.91 -13.77 30.90
N THR A 9 23.62 -12.65 30.92
CA THR A 9 23.54 -11.56 29.94
C THR A 9 24.27 -11.98 28.67
N GLY A 10 23.51 -12.25 27.59
CA GLY A 10 24.05 -12.46 26.26
C GLY A 10 24.52 -11.13 25.65
N ARG A 11 25.84 -10.92 25.60
CA ARG A 11 26.46 -9.87 24.79
C ARG A 11 26.30 -10.22 23.31
N ILE A 12 25.46 -9.50 22.59
CA ILE A 12 25.46 -9.50 21.13
C ILE A 12 26.71 -8.71 20.69
N LYS A 13 27.63 -9.40 20.02
CA LYS A 13 28.85 -8.81 19.45
C LYS A 13 28.44 -7.85 18.33
N GLN A 14 28.62 -6.54 18.55
CA GLN A 14 28.67 -5.57 17.46
C GLN A 14 29.92 -5.87 16.63
N ALA A 15 29.74 -6.44 15.44
CA ALA A 15 30.78 -6.54 14.44
C ALA A 15 31.04 -5.13 13.90
N ARG A 16 32.21 -4.58 14.23
CA ARG A 16 32.76 -3.39 13.59
C ARG A 16 33.18 -3.78 12.17
N PHE A 17 32.34 -3.47 11.19
CA PHE A 17 32.75 -3.48 9.79
C PHE A 17 33.48 -2.17 9.50
N SER A 18 34.80 -2.26 9.47
CA SER A 18 35.69 -1.24 8.92
C SER A 18 36.12 -1.74 7.53
N LEU A 19 35.62 -1.13 6.46
CA LEU A 19 36.22 -1.29 5.14
C LEU A 19 36.25 0.07 4.43
N ALA A 20 37.45 0.62 4.38
CA ALA A 20 37.77 1.81 3.60
C ALA A 20 37.68 1.48 2.11
N VAL A 21 36.72 2.07 1.41
CA VAL A 21 36.67 2.06 -0.06
C VAL A 21 37.38 3.31 -0.54
N ALA A 22 38.66 3.15 -0.89
CA ALA A 22 39.44 4.17 -1.57
C ALA A 22 39.00 4.23 -3.05
N LEU A 23 38.21 5.25 -3.39
CA LEU A 23 37.78 5.53 -4.75
C LEU A 23 38.96 6.12 -5.55
N THR A 24 39.59 5.31 -6.38
CA THR A 24 40.64 5.76 -7.32
C THR A 24 39.98 6.19 -8.63
N LEU A 25 40.00 7.49 -8.94
CA LEU A 25 39.47 8.06 -10.19
C LEU A 25 40.57 8.88 -10.87
N ALA A 26 41.31 8.22 -11.78
CA ALA A 26 42.07 8.92 -12.81
C ALA A 26 42.27 7.97 -13.98
N ILE A 27 41.82 8.37 -15.17
CA ILE A 27 42.50 8.22 -16.46
C ILE A 27 41.73 9.14 -17.43
N GLY A 28 42.46 10.09 -17.99
CA GLY A 28 42.04 10.95 -19.08
C GLY A 28 42.35 10.32 -20.44
N GLY A 29 41.53 10.65 -21.42
CA GLY A 29 41.70 10.29 -22.83
C GLY A 29 40.47 10.76 -23.61
N ASN A 30 40.67 11.63 -24.60
CA ASN A 30 39.64 12.12 -25.52
C ASN A 30 39.14 10.98 -26.41
N ILE A 31 38.19 10.22 -25.89
CA ILE A 31 37.36 9.29 -26.65
C ILE A 31 36.01 10.01 -26.85
N GLY A 32 35.49 9.99 -28.08
CA GLY A 32 34.37 10.84 -28.54
C GLY A 32 33.20 10.94 -27.54
N ALA A 33 32.56 12.12 -27.49
CA ALA A 33 31.58 12.48 -26.47
C ALA A 33 30.44 11.46 -26.24
N ALA A 34 30.14 10.59 -27.22
CA ALA A 34 29.21 9.48 -27.07
C ALA A 34 29.77 8.36 -26.16
N GLN A 35 30.99 7.87 -26.44
CA GLN A 35 31.67 6.87 -25.60
C GLN A 35 32.02 7.39 -24.20
N ALA A 36 32.25 8.70 -24.06
CA ALA A 36 32.45 9.34 -22.75
C ALA A 36 31.16 9.38 -21.91
N ALA A 37 29.99 9.54 -22.54
CA ALA A 37 28.69 9.53 -21.88
C ALA A 37 28.32 8.12 -21.38
N ASP A 38 28.58 7.09 -22.18
CA ASP A 38 28.43 5.68 -21.78
C ASP A 38 29.30 5.36 -20.57
N GLY A 39 30.54 5.88 -20.55
CA GLY A 39 31.45 5.74 -19.42
C GLY A 39 30.94 6.40 -18.13
N GLN A 40 30.10 7.43 -18.21
CA GLN A 40 29.50 8.06 -17.03
C GLN A 40 28.33 7.25 -16.48
N ALA A 41 27.45 6.73 -17.33
CA ALA A 41 26.36 5.85 -16.91
C ALA A 41 26.89 4.61 -16.18
N ALA A 42 27.91 3.94 -16.74
CA ALA A 42 28.56 2.79 -16.11
C ALA A 42 29.24 3.11 -14.76
N LYS A 43 29.80 4.32 -14.59
CA LYS A 43 30.35 4.76 -13.30
C LYS A 43 29.25 4.97 -12.26
N LEU A 44 28.14 5.60 -12.64
CA LEU A 44 27.00 5.82 -11.76
C LEU A 44 26.37 4.49 -11.34
N ASP A 45 26.26 3.55 -12.27
CA ASP A 45 25.77 2.20 -12.02
C ASP A 45 26.62 1.46 -10.98
N LYS A 46 27.96 1.45 -11.12
CA LYS A 46 28.86 0.87 -10.11
C LYS A 46 28.71 1.49 -8.72
N VAL A 47 28.48 2.81 -8.65
CA VAL A 47 28.26 3.51 -7.38
C VAL A 47 26.90 3.13 -6.79
N ALA A 48 25.87 2.98 -7.63
CA ALA A 48 24.55 2.51 -7.22
C ALA A 48 24.62 1.08 -6.66
N GLN A 49 25.26 0.16 -7.38
CA GLN A 49 25.47 -1.21 -6.94
C GLN A 49 26.23 -1.27 -5.60
N THR A 50 27.31 -0.47 -5.47
CA THR A 50 28.06 -0.40 -4.20
C THR A 50 27.18 0.08 -3.04
N ALA A 51 26.30 1.07 -3.28
CA ALA A 51 25.36 1.55 -2.26
C ALA A 51 24.31 0.49 -1.91
N PHE A 52 23.81 -0.24 -2.91
CA PHE A 52 22.87 -1.34 -2.73
C PHE A 52 23.48 -2.48 -1.90
N ASP A 53 24.71 -2.89 -2.22
CA ASP A 53 25.46 -3.93 -1.48
C ASP A 53 25.73 -3.52 -0.02
N GLN A 54 25.81 -2.21 0.25
CA GLN A 54 25.92 -1.64 1.60
C GLN A 54 24.58 -1.55 2.34
N GLY A 55 23.46 -1.89 1.69
CA GLY A 55 22.11 -1.76 2.22
C GLY A 55 21.56 -0.32 2.20
N ASP A 56 22.25 0.62 1.55
CA ASP A 56 21.79 2.01 1.38
C ASP A 56 20.91 2.13 0.14
N TYR A 57 19.73 1.51 0.20
CA TYR A 57 18.80 1.39 -0.92
C TYR A 57 18.31 2.74 -1.44
N LYS A 58 18.09 3.73 -0.57
CA LYS A 58 17.69 5.09 -0.98
C LYS A 58 18.76 5.77 -1.82
N LYS A 59 20.03 5.60 -1.45
CA LYS A 59 21.15 6.15 -2.22
C LYS A 59 21.34 5.39 -3.53
N ALA A 60 21.16 4.06 -3.52
CA ALA A 60 21.17 3.26 -4.74
C ALA A 60 20.09 3.74 -5.73
N ASP A 61 18.85 3.95 -5.27
CA ASP A 61 17.74 4.49 -6.07
C ASP A 61 18.08 5.83 -6.72
N MET A 62 18.67 6.75 -5.95
CA MET A 62 19.09 8.05 -6.45
C MET A 62 20.11 7.90 -7.60
N PHE A 63 21.08 6.99 -7.47
CA PHE A 63 22.10 6.80 -8.50
C PHE A 63 21.56 6.08 -9.74
N TRP A 64 20.75 5.03 -9.60
CA TRP A 64 20.12 4.38 -10.76
C TRP A 64 19.10 5.29 -11.48
N SER A 65 18.39 6.16 -10.75
CA SER A 65 17.55 7.19 -11.37
C SER A 65 18.37 8.17 -12.23
N ARG A 66 19.59 8.50 -11.79
CA ARG A 66 20.54 9.31 -12.58
C ARG A 66 21.09 8.53 -13.78
N VAL A 67 21.29 7.22 -13.66
CA VAL A 67 21.63 6.35 -14.80
C VAL A 67 20.54 6.44 -15.87
N LEU A 68 19.28 6.21 -15.50
CA LEU A 68 18.13 6.33 -16.42
C LEU A 68 18.06 7.71 -17.10
N THR A 69 18.26 8.79 -16.34
CA THR A 69 18.26 10.15 -16.89
C THR A 69 19.37 10.34 -17.94
N ARG A 70 20.54 9.70 -17.76
CA ARG A 70 21.64 9.76 -18.73
C ARG A 70 21.38 8.90 -19.96
N LEU A 71 20.83 7.70 -19.78
CA LEU A 71 20.47 6.80 -20.88
C LEU A 71 19.39 7.43 -21.78
N ASP A 72 18.40 8.09 -21.19
CA ASP A 72 17.39 8.84 -21.94
C ASP A 72 18.00 9.98 -22.78
N GLN A 73 18.95 10.74 -22.21
CA GLN A 73 19.69 11.78 -22.95
C GLN A 73 20.50 11.21 -24.11
N ILE A 74 21.12 10.04 -23.94
CA ILE A 74 21.88 9.35 -24.98
C ILE A 74 20.92 8.86 -26.07
N GLY A 75 19.80 8.23 -25.69
CA GLY A 75 18.77 7.76 -26.63
C GLY A 75 18.16 8.89 -27.46
N GLU A 76 17.84 10.03 -26.83
CA GLU A 76 17.33 11.23 -27.52
C GLU A 76 18.34 11.78 -28.53
N LYS A 77 19.62 11.83 -28.13
CA LYS A 77 20.70 12.27 -29.02
C LYS A 77 20.86 11.33 -30.21
N ASN A 78 20.89 10.02 -29.99
CA ASN A 78 21.00 9.02 -31.06
C ASN A 78 19.83 9.13 -32.06
N ARG A 79 18.61 9.33 -31.56
CA ARG A 79 17.41 9.55 -32.39
C ARG A 79 17.53 10.84 -33.21
N ARG A 80 18.05 11.93 -32.64
CA ARG A 80 18.26 13.20 -33.34
C ARG A 80 19.34 13.12 -34.42
N ASP A 81 20.43 12.42 -34.13
CA ASP A 81 21.57 12.29 -35.04
C ASP A 81 21.27 11.27 -36.19
N ASN A 82 20.06 10.67 -36.19
CA ASN A 82 19.63 9.62 -37.12
C ASN A 82 20.64 8.46 -37.21
N ASP A 83 21.33 8.21 -36.10
CA ASP A 83 22.31 7.14 -35.99
C ASP A 83 21.54 5.84 -35.76
N ASN A 84 21.03 5.25 -36.84
CA ASN A 84 20.37 3.93 -36.85
C ASN A 84 21.32 2.75 -36.53
N ASN A 85 22.46 3.03 -35.88
CA ASN A 85 23.41 2.00 -35.48
C ASN A 85 22.90 1.14 -34.33
N ASN A 86 23.58 0.00 -34.16
CA ASN A 86 23.47 -0.97 -33.05
C ASN A 86 23.50 -0.38 -31.62
N ASN A 87 23.69 0.92 -31.44
CA ASN A 87 23.71 1.60 -30.14
C ASN A 87 22.32 1.64 -29.47
N GLY A 88 21.22 1.60 -30.23
CA GLY A 88 19.86 1.54 -29.66
C GLY A 88 19.68 0.35 -28.72
N ASN A 89 20.08 -0.84 -29.18
CA ASN A 89 19.99 -2.07 -28.39
C ASN A 89 20.82 -2.00 -27.10
N ALA A 90 22.01 -1.37 -27.15
CA ALA A 90 22.86 -1.25 -25.97
C ALA A 90 22.27 -0.30 -24.91
N VAL A 91 21.66 0.82 -25.34
CA VAL A 91 20.97 1.76 -24.45
C VAL A 91 19.73 1.10 -23.83
N ASP A 92 18.96 0.35 -24.62
CA ASP A 92 17.78 -0.35 -24.14
C ASP A 92 18.15 -1.42 -23.09
N MET A 93 19.19 -2.22 -23.34
CA MET A 93 19.69 -3.20 -22.37
C MET A 93 20.17 -2.55 -21.05
N GLN A 94 20.85 -1.41 -21.12
CA GLN A 94 21.27 -0.69 -19.91
C GLN A 94 20.07 -0.07 -19.17
N THR A 95 19.06 0.40 -19.92
CA THR A 95 17.83 0.97 -19.37
C THR A 95 17.01 -0.10 -18.66
N GLU A 96 16.90 -1.28 -19.27
CA GLU A 96 16.31 -2.47 -18.68
C GLU A 96 17.02 -2.83 -17.36
N SER A 97 18.34 -2.98 -17.37
CA SER A 97 19.13 -3.31 -16.17
C SER A 97 18.92 -2.28 -15.05
N ALA A 98 18.92 -0.98 -15.39
CA ALA A 98 18.70 0.08 -14.41
C ALA A 98 17.27 0.03 -13.82
N PHE A 99 16.24 -0.27 -14.62
CA PHE A 99 14.89 -0.50 -14.10
C PHE A 99 14.81 -1.73 -13.21
N ARG A 100 15.46 -2.84 -13.59
CA ARG A 100 15.52 -4.05 -12.78
C ARG A 100 16.12 -3.77 -11.41
N HIS A 101 17.26 -3.09 -11.34
CA HIS A 101 17.90 -2.73 -10.08
C HIS A 101 17.08 -1.76 -9.20
N LEU A 102 16.38 -0.80 -9.81
CA LEU A 102 15.40 0.02 -9.09
C LEU A 102 14.26 -0.82 -8.52
N GLY A 103 13.81 -1.82 -9.27
CA GLY A 103 12.82 -2.79 -8.80
C GLY A 103 13.33 -3.61 -7.60
N GLU A 104 14.55 -4.15 -7.68
CA GLU A 104 15.21 -4.88 -6.58
C GLU A 104 15.36 -4.01 -5.33
N SER A 105 15.81 -2.77 -5.50
CA SER A 105 15.97 -1.81 -4.41
C SER A 105 14.65 -1.42 -3.75
N ALA A 106 13.62 -1.15 -4.55
CA ALA A 106 12.27 -0.89 -4.06
C ALA A 106 11.70 -2.11 -3.31
N LEU A 107 11.96 -3.33 -3.80
CA LEU A 107 11.58 -4.58 -3.16
C LEU A 107 12.24 -4.73 -1.77
N LYS A 108 13.55 -4.47 -1.66
CA LYS A 108 14.25 -4.49 -0.35
C LYS A 108 13.76 -3.41 0.63
N GLN A 109 13.25 -2.30 0.11
CA GLN A 109 12.59 -1.26 0.90
C GLN A 109 11.12 -1.57 1.24
N LYS A 110 10.59 -2.73 0.82
CA LYS A 110 9.15 -3.08 0.90
C LYS A 110 8.22 -2.08 0.21
N ASN A 111 8.74 -1.30 -0.75
CA ASN A 111 7.95 -0.44 -1.62
C ASN A 111 7.51 -1.23 -2.85
N TYR A 112 6.56 -2.14 -2.63
CA TYR A 112 6.16 -3.13 -3.63
C TYR A 112 5.48 -2.53 -4.86
N GLU A 113 4.76 -1.41 -4.71
CA GLU A 113 4.14 -0.73 -5.86
C GLU A 113 5.21 -0.22 -6.82
N SER A 114 6.21 0.49 -6.31
CA SER A 114 7.31 1.00 -7.14
C SER A 114 8.10 -0.15 -7.76
N ALA A 115 8.36 -1.22 -7.00
CA ALA A 115 9.01 -2.42 -7.52
C ALA A 115 8.24 -3.03 -8.69
N SER A 116 6.91 -3.14 -8.57
CA SER A 116 6.03 -3.62 -9.64
C SER A 116 6.12 -2.77 -10.90
N ASP A 117 6.12 -1.45 -10.77
CA ASP A 117 6.22 -0.54 -11.92
C ASP A 117 7.59 -0.63 -12.60
N PHE A 118 8.67 -0.73 -11.83
CA PHE A 118 10.01 -0.86 -12.39
C PHE A 118 10.22 -2.21 -13.08
N PHE A 119 9.79 -3.32 -12.48
CA PHE A 119 9.87 -4.63 -13.13
C PHE A 119 9.00 -4.71 -14.39
N GLN A 120 7.82 -4.07 -14.41
CA GLN A 120 7.00 -4.00 -15.62
C GLN A 120 7.70 -3.22 -16.74
N LYS A 121 8.38 -2.11 -16.42
CA LYS A 121 9.19 -1.34 -17.38
C LYS A 121 10.39 -2.14 -17.88
N ALA A 122 11.11 -2.84 -16.99
CA ALA A 122 12.20 -3.73 -17.37
C ALA A 122 11.70 -4.82 -18.33
N LYS A 123 10.59 -5.51 -17.98
CA LYS A 123 10.00 -6.56 -18.81
C LYS A 123 9.52 -6.07 -20.18
N ALA A 124 9.04 -4.83 -20.27
CA ALA A 124 8.65 -4.23 -21.54
C ALA A 124 9.84 -4.00 -22.47
N LEU A 125 11.03 -3.72 -21.92
CA LEU A 125 12.28 -3.58 -22.67
C LEU A 125 12.92 -4.93 -22.98
N SER A 126 12.76 -5.92 -22.08
CA SER A 126 13.30 -7.27 -22.22
C SER A 126 12.59 -8.12 -23.26
N ALA A 127 11.48 -7.66 -23.85
CA ALA A 127 10.67 -8.42 -24.82
C ALA A 127 11.46 -8.85 -26.09
N CYS A 128 12.63 -8.26 -26.32
CA CYS A 128 13.57 -8.62 -27.38
C CYS A 128 14.70 -9.58 -26.95
N ALA A 129 14.88 -9.82 -25.65
CA ALA A 129 15.93 -10.65 -25.09
C ALA A 129 15.40 -12.04 -24.68
N ALA A 130 16.27 -13.05 -24.70
CA ALA A 130 15.96 -14.37 -24.16
C ALA A 130 15.49 -14.25 -22.69
N GLN A 131 14.70 -15.22 -22.23
CA GLN A 131 14.09 -15.25 -20.90
C GLN A 131 15.08 -14.87 -19.78
N ASP A 132 14.89 -13.69 -19.16
CA ASP A 132 15.72 -13.22 -18.03
C ASP A 132 15.29 -13.93 -16.74
N SER A 133 16.05 -14.97 -16.38
CA SER A 133 15.81 -15.76 -15.18
C SER A 133 15.94 -14.98 -13.86
N GLU A 134 16.73 -13.89 -13.85
CA GLU A 134 16.89 -13.05 -12.66
C GLU A 134 15.64 -12.17 -12.47
N LEU A 135 15.19 -11.50 -13.53
CA LEU A 135 13.96 -10.71 -13.49
C LEU A 135 12.73 -11.59 -13.17
N ASP A 136 12.65 -12.81 -13.72
CA ASP A 136 11.59 -13.78 -13.40
C ASP A 136 11.62 -14.18 -11.91
N ARG A 137 12.82 -14.39 -11.33
CA ARG A 137 12.99 -14.68 -9.90
C ARG A 137 12.52 -13.51 -9.04
N ASP A 138 12.88 -12.30 -9.40
CA ASP A 138 12.56 -11.11 -8.60
C ASP A 138 11.06 -10.74 -8.73
N CYS A 139 10.47 -10.94 -9.92
CA CYS A 139 9.02 -10.87 -10.11
C CYS A 139 8.27 -11.91 -9.26
N LYS A 140 8.83 -13.11 -9.11
CA LYS A 140 8.28 -14.16 -8.24
C LYS A 140 8.42 -13.81 -6.75
N GLU A 141 9.53 -13.21 -6.34
CA GLU A 141 9.70 -12.68 -4.96
C GLU A 141 8.67 -11.58 -4.68
N LEU A 142 8.44 -10.70 -5.65
CA LEU A 142 7.40 -9.66 -5.57
C LEU A 142 6.01 -10.28 -5.49
N SER A 143 5.64 -11.22 -6.38
CA SER A 143 4.29 -11.81 -6.44
C SER A 143 3.92 -12.60 -5.18
N ALA A 144 4.92 -13.12 -4.46
CA ALA A 144 4.73 -13.78 -3.17
C ALA A 144 4.28 -12.82 -2.05
N ASN A 145 4.56 -11.52 -2.19
CA ASN A 145 4.33 -10.50 -1.18
C ASN A 145 3.38 -9.38 -1.63
N TYR A 146 3.18 -9.17 -2.94
CA TYR A 146 2.41 -8.08 -3.49
C TYR A 146 1.73 -8.49 -4.79
N ARG A 147 0.49 -8.03 -4.97
CA ARG A 147 -0.27 -8.20 -6.20
C ARG A 147 -1.04 -6.95 -6.54
N ARG A 148 -1.01 -6.58 -7.82
CA ARG A 148 -2.07 -5.76 -8.41
C ARG A 148 -3.26 -6.66 -8.65
N VAL A 149 -4.42 -6.26 -8.14
CA VAL A 149 -5.61 -7.08 -8.15
C VAL A 149 -6.55 -6.54 -9.21
N ASP A 150 -6.97 -7.40 -10.14
CA ASP A 150 -8.09 -7.09 -10.99
C ASP A 150 -9.37 -7.15 -10.13
N LEU A 151 -10.23 -6.14 -10.24
CA LEU A 151 -11.49 -6.09 -9.50
C LEU A 151 -12.38 -7.32 -9.76
N ASN A 152 -12.23 -7.97 -10.92
CA ASN A 152 -12.91 -9.21 -11.24
C ASN A 152 -12.50 -10.38 -10.33
N ASP A 153 -11.25 -10.38 -9.83
CA ASP A 153 -10.72 -11.41 -8.93
C ASP A 153 -11.29 -11.29 -7.50
N LEU A 154 -11.78 -10.10 -7.13
CA LEU A 154 -12.49 -9.83 -5.88
C LEU A 154 -14.00 -10.17 -5.97
N GLY A 155 -14.43 -10.81 -7.05
CA GLY A 155 -15.80 -11.24 -7.25
C GLY A 155 -16.79 -10.09 -7.54
N PRO A 156 -18.04 -10.46 -7.90
CA PRO A 156 -19.00 -9.52 -8.49
C PRO A 156 -19.45 -8.42 -7.53
N ILE A 157 -19.49 -8.70 -6.22
CA ILE A 157 -19.96 -7.72 -5.24
C ILE A 157 -18.90 -6.65 -5.00
N ALA A 158 -17.63 -7.05 -4.82
CA ALA A 158 -16.53 -6.09 -4.68
C ALA A 158 -16.36 -5.26 -5.94
N LYS A 159 -16.44 -5.91 -7.11
CA LYS A 159 -16.39 -5.25 -8.40
C LYS A 159 -17.49 -4.19 -8.50
N ALA A 160 -18.75 -4.56 -8.23
CA ALA A 160 -19.87 -3.61 -8.28
C ALA A 160 -19.71 -2.44 -7.30
N ALA A 161 -19.12 -2.68 -6.12
CA ALA A 161 -18.80 -1.62 -5.16
C ALA A 161 -17.71 -0.68 -5.69
N CYS A 162 -16.62 -1.23 -6.25
CA CYS A 162 -15.51 -0.47 -6.79
C CYS A 162 -15.87 0.27 -8.09
N ASP A 163 -16.74 -0.30 -8.93
CA ASP A 163 -17.24 0.31 -10.17
C ASP A 163 -17.96 1.64 -9.90
N LYS A 164 -18.49 1.89 -8.68
CA LYS A 164 -19.07 3.19 -8.33
C LYS A 164 -18.03 4.30 -8.15
N PHE A 165 -16.78 3.93 -7.88
CA PHE A 165 -15.69 4.86 -7.55
C PHE A 165 -14.57 4.87 -8.60
N HIS A 166 -14.55 3.88 -9.51
CA HIS A 166 -13.59 3.77 -10.62
C HIS A 166 -12.12 3.93 -10.17
N PRO A 167 -11.59 3.09 -9.26
CA PRO A 167 -10.18 3.13 -8.93
C PRO A 167 -9.32 2.79 -10.16
N ASP A 168 -8.25 3.55 -10.38
CA ASP A 168 -7.25 3.28 -11.42
C ASP A 168 -6.43 2.03 -11.10
N LYS A 169 -6.14 1.83 -9.81
CA LYS A 169 -5.35 0.70 -9.32
C LYS A 169 -5.89 0.19 -8.00
N VAL A 170 -5.89 -1.14 -7.85
CA VAL A 170 -6.07 -1.82 -6.57
C VAL A 170 -4.87 -2.72 -6.34
N SER A 171 -4.29 -2.64 -5.15
CA SER A 171 -3.15 -3.46 -4.79
C SER A 171 -3.29 -4.04 -3.40
N VAL A 172 -2.70 -5.23 -3.21
CA VAL A 172 -2.67 -5.94 -1.95
C VAL A 172 -1.23 -6.37 -1.69
N ALA A 173 -0.71 -6.04 -0.52
CA ALA A 173 0.60 -6.49 -0.03
C ALA A 173 0.46 -7.30 1.25
N LYS A 174 1.30 -8.32 1.46
CA LYS A 174 1.43 -9.01 2.74
C LYS A 174 2.13 -8.12 3.75
N THR A 175 1.63 -8.14 4.98
CA THR A 175 2.28 -7.56 6.14
C THR A 175 2.52 -8.64 7.19
N ASP A 176 3.29 -8.33 8.22
CA ASP A 176 3.59 -9.30 9.29
C ASP A 176 2.33 -9.76 10.06
N LYS A 177 1.22 -9.01 9.97
CA LYS A 177 -0.02 -9.25 10.72
C LYS A 177 -1.25 -9.49 9.83
N GLY A 178 -1.14 -9.34 8.52
CA GLY A 178 -2.27 -9.41 7.61
C GLY A 178 -1.94 -8.90 6.23
N HIS A 179 -2.79 -8.03 5.68
CA HIS A 179 -2.65 -7.52 4.33
C HIS A 179 -2.82 -6.00 4.29
N HIS A 180 -1.95 -5.30 3.59
CA HIS A 180 -2.11 -3.89 3.26
C HIS A 180 -2.86 -3.79 1.93
N ILE A 181 -3.97 -3.07 1.91
CA ILE A 181 -4.79 -2.86 0.72
C ILE A 181 -4.76 -1.39 0.38
N ALA A 182 -4.47 -1.07 -0.88
CA ALA A 182 -4.46 0.29 -1.38
C ALA A 182 -5.26 0.43 -2.66
N PHE A 183 -6.03 1.52 -2.73
CA PHE A 183 -6.79 1.98 -3.89
C PHE A 183 -6.22 3.32 -4.33
N THR A 184 -5.94 3.45 -5.62
CA THR A 184 -5.55 4.71 -6.25
C THR A 184 -6.68 5.17 -7.15
N PHE A 185 -7.12 6.39 -6.96
CA PHE A 185 -8.13 7.05 -7.77
C PHE A 185 -7.48 8.13 -8.66
N PRO A 186 -8.12 8.56 -9.75
CA PRO A 186 -7.62 9.65 -10.56
C PRO A 186 -7.57 10.97 -9.76
N ASP A 187 -8.63 11.23 -8.97
CA ASP A 187 -8.83 12.42 -8.14
C ASP A 187 -9.50 12.07 -6.81
N ASP A 188 -9.60 13.06 -5.91
CA ASP A 188 -10.40 12.94 -4.69
C ASP A 188 -11.89 12.80 -5.02
N ILE A 189 -12.58 11.86 -4.38
CA ILE A 189 -13.99 11.56 -4.60
C ILE A 189 -14.81 11.98 -3.39
N ILE A 190 -15.83 12.81 -3.59
CA ILE A 190 -16.82 13.16 -2.56
C ILE A 190 -18.19 12.69 -3.02
N LYS A 191 -18.89 11.95 -2.15
CA LYS A 191 -20.25 11.44 -2.41
C LYS A 191 -21.19 11.82 -1.28
N ASP A 192 -22.36 12.35 -1.64
CA ASP A 192 -23.44 12.56 -0.69
C ASP A 192 -24.05 11.22 -0.26
N VAL A 193 -24.25 11.08 1.05
CA VAL A 193 -24.86 9.88 1.67
C VAL A 193 -26.28 10.14 2.15
N GLY A 194 -26.67 11.41 2.26
CA GLY A 194 -28.05 11.82 2.57
C GLY A 194 -28.59 11.31 3.91
N SER A 195 -27.71 10.91 4.83
CA SER A 195 -28.12 10.50 6.17
C SER A 195 -28.12 11.69 7.12
N LYS A 196 -28.92 11.59 8.19
CA LYS A 196 -28.85 12.56 9.27
C LYS A 196 -27.50 12.40 9.97
N GLY A 197 -26.78 13.50 10.20
CA GLY A 197 -25.52 13.53 10.96
C GLY A 197 -24.25 13.13 10.19
N VAL A 198 -24.33 12.34 9.11
CA VAL A 198 -23.28 12.30 8.07
C VAL A 198 -23.89 12.49 6.70
N ASN A 199 -23.54 13.60 6.07
CA ASN A 199 -24.07 13.98 4.77
C ASN A 199 -23.14 13.60 3.62
N GLN A 200 -21.82 13.47 3.83
CA GLN A 200 -20.87 13.10 2.77
C GLN A 200 -19.81 12.08 3.20
N ILE A 201 -19.30 11.32 2.24
CA ILE A 201 -18.10 10.50 2.35
C ILE A 201 -17.08 11.01 1.35
N GLY A 202 -15.83 11.14 1.79
CA GLY A 202 -14.68 11.54 0.99
C GLY A 202 -13.67 10.42 0.90
N LEU A 203 -13.23 10.09 -0.32
CA LEU A 203 -12.09 9.24 -0.60
C LEU A 203 -11.00 10.13 -1.19
N GLU A 204 -9.83 10.18 -0.57
CA GLU A 204 -8.66 10.83 -1.17
C GLU A 204 -8.12 9.98 -2.32
N LYS A 205 -7.32 10.61 -3.18
CA LYS A 205 -6.62 9.97 -4.30
C LYS A 205 -5.95 8.64 -3.93
N ASN A 206 -5.40 8.54 -2.72
CA ASN A 206 -4.80 7.31 -2.20
C ASN A 206 -5.54 6.87 -0.92
N LEU A 207 -6.38 5.86 -1.06
CA LEU A 207 -7.03 5.19 0.07
C LEU A 207 -6.24 3.94 0.40
N ALA A 208 -5.83 3.76 1.66
CA ALA A 208 -5.14 2.55 2.07
C ALA A 208 -5.51 2.15 3.49
N PHE A 209 -5.41 0.86 3.79
CA PHE A 209 -5.64 0.30 5.12
C PHE A 209 -5.00 -1.08 5.27
N ASP A 210 -4.76 -1.47 6.52
CA ASP A 210 -4.31 -2.81 6.87
C ASP A 210 -5.51 -3.68 7.28
N LEU A 211 -5.78 -4.72 6.51
CA LEU A 211 -6.73 -5.77 6.82
C LEU A 211 -6.07 -6.82 7.74
N LEU A 212 -6.53 -6.87 8.98
CA LEU A 212 -6.09 -7.79 10.02
C LEU A 212 -7.26 -8.69 10.47
N GLN A 213 -6.93 -9.83 11.06
CA GLN A 213 -7.90 -10.69 11.72
C GLN A 213 -7.63 -10.70 13.22
N GLY A 214 -8.62 -10.29 14.00
CA GLY A 214 -8.61 -10.36 15.45
C GLY A 214 -8.97 -11.75 15.97
N ASP A 215 -8.87 -11.91 17.29
CA ASP A 215 -9.27 -13.13 17.97
C ASP A 215 -10.79 -13.34 17.82
N GLY A 216 -11.22 -14.60 17.64
CA GLY A 216 -12.64 -14.91 17.47
C GLY A 216 -13.25 -14.51 16.12
N GLY A 217 -12.43 -14.20 15.11
CA GLY A 217 -12.91 -13.95 13.75
C GLY A 217 -13.27 -12.50 13.46
N GLU A 218 -12.93 -11.56 14.35
CA GLU A 218 -13.07 -10.12 14.10
C GLU A 218 -12.26 -9.70 12.88
N ILE A 219 -12.85 -8.88 12.02
CA ILE A 219 -12.16 -8.24 10.91
C ILE A 219 -11.78 -6.83 11.35
N ILE A 220 -10.50 -6.48 11.26
CA ILE A 220 -9.99 -5.17 11.66
C ILE A 220 -9.38 -4.50 10.43
N LEU A 221 -9.82 -3.28 10.15
CA LEU A 221 -9.23 -2.36 9.19
C LEU A 221 -8.43 -1.31 9.98
N ALA A 222 -7.14 -1.52 10.13
CA ALA A 222 -6.24 -0.63 10.85
C ALA A 222 -5.53 0.35 9.90
N ASN A 223 -4.93 1.40 10.46
CA ASN A 223 -4.09 2.35 9.73
C ASN A 223 -4.76 2.93 8.48
N ILE A 224 -6.08 3.20 8.57
CA ILE A 224 -6.84 3.71 7.44
C ILE A 224 -6.34 5.13 7.12
N THR A 225 -6.01 5.36 5.85
CA THR A 225 -5.63 6.66 5.28
C THR A 225 -6.49 6.96 4.06
N GLY A 226 -6.81 8.23 3.82
CA GLY A 226 -7.58 8.63 2.64
C GLY A 226 -9.08 8.38 2.72
N LEU A 227 -9.63 7.97 3.87
CA LEU A 227 -11.07 7.85 4.10
C LEU A 227 -11.55 8.94 5.07
N LYS A 228 -12.53 9.73 4.64
CA LYS A 228 -13.14 10.80 5.44
C LYS A 228 -14.66 10.73 5.41
N VAL A 229 -15.28 11.20 6.49
CA VAL A 229 -16.73 11.44 6.55
C VAL A 229 -16.97 12.89 6.91
N HIS A 230 -18.00 13.48 6.31
CA HIS A 230 -18.48 14.82 6.65
C HIS A 230 -19.71 14.69 7.53
N ALA A 231 -19.59 15.15 8.77
CA ALA A 231 -20.72 15.40 9.66
C ALA A 231 -21.02 16.90 9.64
N THR A 232 -20.73 17.60 10.73
CA THR A 232 -20.58 19.06 10.77
C THR A 232 -19.21 19.50 10.24
N VAL A 233 -18.24 18.59 10.24
CA VAL A 233 -16.87 18.80 9.76
C VAL A 233 -16.34 17.51 9.13
N TRP A 234 -15.20 17.61 8.42
CA TRP A 234 -14.46 16.45 7.97
C TRP A 234 -13.75 15.72 9.13
N ILE A 235 -14.01 14.42 9.23
CA ILE A 235 -13.42 13.51 10.21
C ILE A 235 -12.69 12.41 9.43
N ASN A 236 -11.42 12.17 9.76
CA ASN A 236 -10.67 11.07 9.16
C ASN A 236 -11.07 9.77 9.83
N ILE A 237 -11.42 8.75 9.06
CA ILE A 237 -11.62 7.40 9.59
C ILE A 237 -10.25 6.73 9.65
N VAL A 238 -9.84 6.28 10.83
CA VAL A 238 -8.47 5.78 11.08
C VAL A 238 -8.42 4.31 11.47
N ASN A 239 -9.54 3.77 11.96
CA ASN A 239 -9.67 2.36 12.31
C ASN A 239 -11.14 1.95 12.18
N SER A 240 -11.39 0.71 11.78
CA SER A 240 -12.71 0.08 11.77
C SER A 240 -12.56 -1.37 12.18
N SER A 241 -13.51 -1.90 12.94
CA SER A 241 -13.57 -3.32 13.29
C SER A 241 -14.98 -3.84 13.11
N LEU A 242 -15.09 -5.09 12.69
CA LEU A 242 -16.35 -5.77 12.42
C LEU A 242 -16.33 -7.11 13.14
N LYS A 243 -17.26 -7.28 14.08
CA LYS A 243 -17.38 -8.46 14.94
C LYS A 243 -18.84 -8.82 15.18
N LEU A 244 -19.06 -9.99 15.76
CA LEU A 244 -20.37 -10.39 16.25
C LEU A 244 -20.55 -9.95 17.71
N ASP A 245 -21.73 -9.43 18.05
CA ASP A 245 -22.11 -9.14 19.45
C ASP A 245 -22.47 -10.42 20.22
N GLU A 246 -22.84 -10.29 21.50
CA GLU A 246 -23.27 -11.42 22.34
C GLU A 246 -24.48 -12.17 21.76
N ALA A 247 -25.32 -11.48 20.97
CA ALA A 247 -26.48 -12.04 20.28
C ALA A 247 -26.15 -12.55 18.87
N GLN A 248 -24.87 -12.69 18.52
CA GLN A 248 -24.39 -13.11 17.21
C GLN A 248 -24.81 -12.20 16.04
N ARG A 249 -25.05 -10.91 16.31
CA ARG A 249 -25.36 -9.91 15.29
C ARG A 249 -24.11 -9.15 14.88
N PRO A 250 -23.93 -8.83 13.59
CA PRO A 250 -22.76 -8.09 13.14
C PRO A 250 -22.82 -6.64 13.63
N VAL A 251 -21.71 -6.19 14.19
CA VAL A 251 -21.54 -4.83 14.72
C VAL A 251 -20.22 -4.27 14.21
N ALA A 252 -20.28 -3.08 13.63
CA ALA A 252 -19.11 -2.30 13.26
C ALA A 252 -18.78 -1.29 14.36
N LEU A 253 -17.49 -1.20 14.69
CA LEU A 253 -16.93 -0.16 15.53
C LEU A 253 -15.96 0.67 14.68
N VAL A 254 -16.34 1.91 14.42
CA VAL A 254 -15.60 2.84 13.56
C VAL A 254 -14.97 3.92 14.42
N THR A 255 -13.67 4.18 14.23
CA THR A 255 -12.92 5.20 14.95
C THR A 255 -12.56 6.36 14.02
N GLY A 256 -13.05 7.54 14.36
CA GLY A 256 -12.72 8.79 13.70
C GLY A 256 -11.64 9.57 14.43
N ARG A 257 -10.88 10.40 13.71
CA ARG A 257 -9.91 11.35 14.23
C ARG A 257 -10.17 12.76 13.70
N LYS A 258 -10.18 13.73 14.61
CA LYS A 258 -10.32 15.17 14.33
C LYS A 258 -9.43 15.97 15.27
N PHE A 259 -8.59 16.86 14.73
CA PHE A 259 -7.69 17.74 15.51
C PHE A 259 -6.87 17.02 16.61
N GLY A 260 -6.41 15.80 16.34
CA GLY A 260 -5.67 14.97 17.31
C GLY A 260 -6.53 14.17 18.29
N PHE A 261 -7.83 14.48 18.41
CA PHE A 261 -8.78 13.71 19.20
C PHE A 261 -9.31 12.52 18.42
N THR A 262 -9.52 11.40 19.10
CA THR A 262 -10.10 10.17 18.52
C THR A 262 -11.34 9.75 19.27
N GLN A 263 -12.35 9.30 18.55
CA GLN A 263 -13.59 8.77 19.12
C GLN A 263 -14.08 7.60 18.29
N SER A 264 -14.59 6.58 18.98
CA SER A 264 -15.15 5.38 18.36
C SER A 264 -16.66 5.33 18.54
N VAL A 265 -17.35 4.86 17.51
CA VAL A 265 -18.81 4.68 17.51
C VAL A 265 -19.12 3.28 17.03
N SER A 266 -20.06 2.62 17.72
CA SER A 266 -20.50 1.27 17.42
C SER A 266 -21.91 1.29 16.83
N ALA A 267 -22.14 0.50 15.80
CA ALA A 267 -23.46 0.36 15.19
C ALA A 267 -23.68 -1.05 14.63
N PRO A 268 -24.94 -1.54 14.66
CA PRO A 268 -25.29 -2.80 14.01
C PRO A 268 -25.08 -2.69 12.50
N VAL A 269 -24.67 -3.79 11.88
CA VAL A 269 -24.45 -3.90 10.44
C VAL A 269 -25.40 -4.98 9.91
N PRO A 270 -26.22 -4.71 8.89
CA PRO A 270 -27.09 -5.71 8.31
C PRO A 270 -26.31 -6.81 7.61
N ASP A 271 -26.91 -7.99 7.57
CA ASP A 271 -26.34 -9.17 6.91
C ASP A 271 -26.06 -8.92 5.42
N LEU A 272 -26.87 -8.08 4.78
CA LEU A 272 -26.69 -7.67 3.39
C LEU A 272 -25.34 -6.98 3.15
N ILE A 273 -24.77 -6.35 4.18
CA ILE A 273 -23.44 -5.72 4.14
C ILE A 273 -22.38 -6.68 4.65
N TYR A 274 -22.68 -7.35 5.77
CA TYR A 274 -21.72 -8.19 6.49
C TYR A 274 -21.22 -9.37 5.65
N LEU A 275 -22.12 -10.10 5.00
CA LEU A 275 -21.77 -11.31 4.22
C LEU A 275 -20.87 -10.98 3.02
N PRO A 276 -21.16 -9.95 2.20
CA PRO A 276 -20.22 -9.54 1.16
C PRO A 276 -18.83 -9.18 1.66
N VAL A 277 -18.73 -8.44 2.77
CA VAL A 277 -17.44 -8.06 3.35
C VAL A 277 -16.63 -9.29 3.74
N LEU A 278 -17.26 -10.30 4.35
CA LEU A 278 -16.60 -11.58 4.64
C LEU A 278 -16.11 -12.28 3.36
N GLY A 279 -16.90 -12.25 2.29
CA GLY A 279 -16.52 -12.80 0.99
C GLY A 279 -15.26 -12.15 0.42
N ILE A 280 -15.20 -10.81 0.45
CA ILE A 280 -14.05 -10.03 -0.02
C ILE A 280 -12.81 -10.35 0.82
N VAL A 281 -12.95 -10.38 2.15
CA VAL A 281 -11.85 -10.71 3.06
C VAL A 281 -11.32 -12.11 2.80
N SER A 282 -12.20 -13.09 2.54
CA SER A 282 -11.80 -14.44 2.18
C SER A 282 -11.02 -14.49 0.86
N GLN A 283 -11.47 -13.74 -0.16
CA GLN A 283 -10.78 -13.70 -1.45
C GLN A 283 -9.40 -13.06 -1.33
N VAL A 284 -9.29 -11.94 -0.63
CA VAL A 284 -8.00 -11.26 -0.38
C VAL A 284 -7.00 -12.21 0.27
N LYS A 285 -7.43 -13.03 1.24
CA LYS A 285 -6.57 -14.05 1.86
C LYS A 285 -6.13 -15.12 0.85
N SER A 286 -7.04 -15.58 0.00
CA SER A 286 -6.76 -16.62 -0.98
C SER A 286 -5.80 -16.19 -2.11
N LEU A 287 -5.65 -14.88 -2.36
CA LEU A 287 -4.79 -14.34 -3.43
C LEU A 287 -3.36 -14.85 -3.35
N PHE A 288 -2.85 -15.14 -2.15
CA PHE A 288 -1.48 -15.59 -1.96
C PHE A 288 -1.34 -17.09 -1.65
N GLU A 289 -2.46 -17.81 -1.55
CA GLU A 289 -2.48 -19.26 -1.33
C GLU A 289 -2.41 -20.02 -2.66
N GLN A 290 -2.97 -19.45 -3.74
CA GLN A 290 -3.04 -20.10 -5.06
C GLN A 290 -1.66 -20.42 -5.67
N ASP A 291 -0.62 -19.63 -5.38
CA ASP A 291 0.74 -19.88 -5.91
C ASP A 291 1.41 -21.12 -5.31
N GLN A 292 0.98 -21.59 -4.13
CA GLN A 292 1.56 -22.78 -3.49
C GLN A 292 1.08 -24.07 -4.17
N ASN A 293 -0.09 -24.06 -4.81
CA ASN A 293 -0.71 -25.24 -5.41
C ASN A 293 -0.45 -25.40 -6.92
N MET A 294 0.07 -24.37 -7.60
CA MET A 294 0.41 -24.44 -9.03
C MET A 294 1.79 -25.07 -9.33
N ALA A 295 2.55 -25.46 -8.30
CA ALA A 295 3.82 -26.19 -8.48
C ALA A 295 3.65 -27.70 -8.70
N GLY A 296 2.40 -28.21 -8.74
CA GLY A 296 2.12 -29.62 -9.04
C GLY A 296 0.71 -29.82 -9.59
N ASN A 297 0.64 -30.24 -10.86
CA ASN A 297 -0.55 -30.59 -11.64
C ASN A 297 -1.40 -29.46 -12.25
N GLY A 298 -1.61 -29.59 -13.56
CA GLY A 298 -2.28 -28.64 -14.43
C GLY A 298 -3.70 -28.27 -14.01
N LEU A 299 -3.94 -26.96 -14.09
CA LEU A 299 -5.16 -26.27 -14.56
C LEU A 299 -6.49 -27.02 -14.37
N VAL A 300 -7.18 -26.71 -13.26
CA VAL A 300 -8.62 -26.44 -13.29
C VAL A 300 -8.91 -25.23 -12.39
N PRO A 301 -9.45 -24.11 -12.91
CA PRO A 301 -9.94 -23.04 -12.06
C PRO A 301 -11.14 -23.54 -11.26
N VAL A 302 -11.05 -23.49 -9.92
CA VAL A 302 -12.18 -23.75 -9.04
C VAL A 302 -13.07 -22.51 -9.03
N THR A 303 -13.97 -22.44 -10.00
CA THR A 303 -15.07 -21.48 -10.00
C THR A 303 -16.04 -21.88 -8.89
N ARG A 304 -15.93 -21.29 -7.71
CA ARG A 304 -17.01 -21.35 -6.71
C ARG A 304 -18.12 -20.42 -7.19
N THR A 305 -19.17 -21.00 -7.79
CA THR A 305 -20.41 -20.30 -8.09
C THR A 305 -21.04 -19.88 -6.77
N ILE A 306 -20.88 -18.60 -6.41
CA ILE A 306 -21.67 -17.99 -5.34
C ILE A 306 -23.00 -17.64 -5.98
N GLU A 307 -24.08 -18.26 -5.50
CA GLU A 307 -25.45 -18.05 -5.95
C GLU A 307 -25.81 -16.56 -5.90
N ALA A 308 -26.48 -16.07 -6.95
CA ALA A 308 -26.70 -14.65 -7.18
C ALA A 308 -27.44 -13.96 -6.02
N ALA A 309 -26.71 -13.16 -5.25
CA ALA A 309 -27.26 -12.22 -4.29
C ALA A 309 -28.10 -11.13 -5.01
N PRO A 310 -29.09 -10.52 -4.34
CA PRO A 310 -29.87 -9.41 -4.89
C PRO A 310 -28.95 -8.29 -5.40
N THR A 311 -29.40 -7.58 -6.44
CA THR A 311 -28.63 -6.61 -7.23
C THR A 311 -27.72 -5.72 -6.38
N ALA A 312 -26.40 -5.95 -6.47
CA ALA A 312 -25.35 -5.31 -5.68
C ALA A 312 -25.45 -3.77 -5.61
N ALA A 313 -26.01 -3.13 -6.64
CA ALA A 313 -26.26 -1.69 -6.67
C ALA A 313 -27.17 -1.20 -5.52
N ALA A 314 -28.25 -1.94 -5.22
CA ALA A 314 -29.20 -1.62 -4.15
C ALA A 314 -28.59 -1.85 -2.76
N SER A 315 -27.73 -2.86 -2.64
CA SER A 315 -26.97 -3.14 -1.41
C SER A 315 -26.02 -2.00 -1.05
N ILE A 316 -25.36 -1.39 -2.03
CA ILE A 316 -24.37 -0.33 -1.76
C ILE A 316 -25.04 1.00 -1.37
N ASP A 317 -26.19 1.34 -1.94
CA ASP A 317 -26.92 2.55 -1.52
C ASP A 317 -27.47 2.39 -0.10
N ALA A 318 -27.88 1.17 0.27
CA ALA A 318 -28.20 0.84 1.66
C ALA A 318 -26.96 0.94 2.58
N MET A 319 -25.80 0.43 2.15
CA MET A 319 -24.52 0.53 2.89
C MET A 319 -24.12 1.97 3.21
N LEU A 320 -24.21 2.83 2.21
CA LEU A 320 -23.88 4.25 2.33
C LEU A 320 -24.82 4.93 3.32
N LYS A 321 -26.13 4.70 3.18
CA LYS A 321 -27.16 5.34 4.03
C LYS A 321 -27.05 4.94 5.51
N GLU A 322 -26.60 3.73 5.81
CA GLU A 322 -26.54 3.18 7.16
C GLU A 322 -25.20 3.44 7.88
N THR A 323 -24.08 3.42 7.15
CA THR A 323 -22.78 3.91 7.66
C THR A 323 -22.91 5.33 8.18
N ALA A 324 -23.71 6.12 7.49
CA ALA A 324 -23.90 7.52 7.79
C ALA A 324 -24.90 7.71 8.97
N GLN A 325 -25.87 6.81 9.19
CA GLN A 325 -26.66 6.73 10.44
C GLN A 325 -25.80 6.43 11.67
N SER A 326 -24.80 5.54 11.53
CA SER A 326 -23.87 5.20 12.60
C SER A 326 -23.05 6.43 13.03
N ALA A 327 -22.64 7.26 12.07
CA ALA A 327 -21.89 8.47 12.34
C ALA A 327 -22.76 9.65 12.85
N SER A 328 -24.08 9.62 12.66
CA SER A 328 -25.01 10.56 13.32
C SER A 328 -24.97 10.52 14.83
N ALA A 329 -24.60 9.39 15.43
CA ALA A 329 -24.46 9.27 16.88
C ALA A 329 -23.28 10.09 17.42
N MET A 330 -22.34 10.47 16.56
CA MET A 330 -21.17 11.28 16.91
C MET A 330 -21.53 12.77 17.13
N ASP A 331 -22.50 13.29 16.36
CA ASP A 331 -22.89 14.70 16.40
C ASP A 331 -23.52 15.08 17.76
N LYS A 332 -24.31 14.17 18.35
CA LYS A 332 -24.92 14.35 19.68
C LYS A 332 -23.91 14.44 20.83
N ILE A 333 -22.65 14.08 20.60
CA ILE A 333 -21.59 14.09 21.62
C ILE A 333 -20.75 15.37 21.50
N THR A 334 -20.64 15.96 20.30
CA THR A 334 -20.03 17.30 20.12
C THR A 334 -20.84 18.38 20.84
N ASP A 335 -22.17 18.31 20.77
CA ASP A 335 -23.07 19.21 21.51
C ASP A 335 -22.88 19.09 23.04
N ALA A 336 -22.51 17.92 23.54
CA ALA A 336 -22.22 17.70 24.95
C ALA A 336 -20.84 18.22 25.38
N ALA A 337 -19.85 18.23 24.47
CA ALA A 337 -18.52 18.78 24.74
C ALA A 337 -18.55 20.32 24.78
N ASP A 338 -19.31 20.96 23.89
CA ASP A 338 -19.47 22.41 23.86
C ASP A 338 -20.27 22.93 25.08
N HIS A 339 -21.22 22.16 25.61
CA HIS A 339 -21.95 22.51 26.85
C HIS A 339 -21.15 22.31 28.16
N VAL A 340 -20.06 21.54 28.16
CA VAL A 340 -19.21 21.39 29.37
C VAL A 340 -18.26 22.59 29.56
N SER A 341 -18.00 23.37 28.50
CA SER A 341 -17.21 24.61 28.57
C SER A 341 -17.89 25.73 29.37
N ASP A 342 -19.22 25.74 29.45
CA ASP A 342 -19.99 26.85 30.06
C ASP A 342 -20.30 26.65 31.56
N VAL A 343 -19.97 25.50 32.16
CA VAL A 343 -20.34 25.18 33.56
C VAL A 343 -19.25 25.57 34.59
N LYS A 344 -18.20 26.30 34.20
CA LYS A 344 -17.07 26.61 35.09
C LYS A 344 -16.85 28.11 35.31
N GLN A 345 -17.73 28.78 36.06
CA GLN A 345 -17.35 29.93 36.91
C GLN A 345 -18.47 30.35 37.88
N THR A 346 -18.68 29.60 38.96
CA THR A 346 -19.19 30.16 40.21
C THR A 346 -18.19 29.85 41.30
N ALA A 347 -17.37 30.85 41.63
CA ALA A 347 -16.43 30.77 42.75
C ALA A 347 -17.23 30.85 44.06
N PRO A 348 -16.91 30.03 45.08
CA PRO A 348 -17.51 30.16 46.39
C PRO A 348 -16.93 31.38 47.10
N THR A 349 -17.79 32.33 47.47
CA THR A 349 -17.46 33.45 48.34
C THR A 349 -17.15 32.93 49.75
N GLU A 350 -15.90 33.11 50.17
CA GLU A 350 -15.39 32.78 51.49
C GLU A 350 -15.95 33.79 52.53
N PRO A 351 -16.51 33.36 53.67
CA PRO A 351 -17.02 34.28 54.67
C PRO A 351 -15.89 34.86 55.52
N ALA A 352 -16.04 36.15 55.83
CA ALA A 352 -15.11 37.00 56.55
C ALA A 352 -14.74 36.50 57.96
N ASN A 353 -13.50 36.77 58.35
CA ASN A 353 -13.06 36.96 59.73
C ASN A 353 -12.21 38.22 59.84
#